data_AF-A0A1H4QJ87-F1
#
_entry.id   AF-A0A1H4QJ87-F1
#
_cell.length_a   1.000
_cell.length_b   1.000
_cell.length_c   1.000
_cell.angle_alpha   90.00
_cell.angle_beta   90.00
_cell.angle_gamma   90.00
#
_symmetry.space_group_name_H-M   'P 1'
#
loop_
_entity.id
_entity.type
_entity.pdbx_description
1 polymer ?
#
loop_
_entity_poly.entity_id
_entity_poly.type
_entity_poly.pdbx_seq_one_letter_code
_entity_poly.pdbx_strand_id
1 'polypeptide(L)'
;MELDLTDELTGVADLRHQVRHLRWFKSSFRRDAALIAEHHGVVLKIDDRRLTEVFLNWIEAFNRQKSYAALDRRDFTLFAAGLLLREFLRVRPVTEADPRPTGAAVGDAWSSSIVRFWPEGFLYTNYCLSVLSAVVQQEFGETLSLAKCADDLRLWWSYRENVREDPSMAIAFFDKFVGEEPNWRVPDSAESRAAMRRATKKLFAGQGLLGH
;
A
#
# COMPACT_ATOMS: atom_id res chain seq x y z
N MET A 1 -5.03 8.96 9.64
CA MET A 1 -3.95 7.97 9.82
C MET A 1 -2.62 8.64 9.69
N GLU A 2 -1.83 8.57 10.76
CA GLU A 2 -0.44 9.03 10.75
C GLU A 2 0.45 7.96 10.09
N LEU A 3 1.42 8.41 9.29
CA LEU A 3 2.32 7.56 8.51
C LEU A 3 3.75 7.80 8.97
N ASP A 4 4.05 7.40 10.22
CA ASP A 4 5.28 7.72 10.95
C ASP A 4 6.57 7.36 10.18
N LEU A 5 6.52 6.29 9.37
CA LEU A 5 7.65 5.87 8.54
C LEU A 5 7.91 6.80 7.34
N THR A 6 6.92 7.55 6.86
CA THR A 6 7.04 8.40 5.65
C THR A 6 8.18 9.39 5.78
N ASP A 7 8.29 10.07 6.92
CA ASP A 7 9.34 11.06 7.16
C ASP A 7 10.74 10.44 7.08
N GLU A 8 10.93 9.24 7.62
CA GLU A 8 12.20 8.50 7.49
C GLU A 8 12.49 8.12 6.03
N LEU A 9 11.46 7.71 5.28
CA LEU A 9 11.62 7.26 3.89
C LEU A 9 11.88 8.40 2.91
N THR A 10 11.32 9.58 3.14
CA THR A 10 11.51 10.74 2.25
C THR A 10 12.99 11.16 2.17
N GLY A 11 13.76 10.93 3.24
CA GLY A 11 15.21 11.16 3.27
C GLY A 11 16.06 10.09 2.58
N VAL A 12 15.49 8.95 2.17
CA VAL A 12 16.23 7.86 1.51
C VAL A 12 16.41 8.17 0.03
N ALA A 13 17.67 8.28 -0.40
CA ALA A 13 17.98 8.49 -1.82
C ALA A 13 17.49 7.31 -2.68
N ASP A 14 16.85 7.65 -3.80
CA ASP A 14 16.39 6.71 -4.82
C ASP A 14 15.47 5.59 -4.29
N LEU A 15 14.48 5.98 -3.47
CA LEU A 15 13.62 5.08 -2.72
C LEU A 15 12.93 4.03 -3.60
N ARG A 16 12.45 4.41 -4.79
CA ARG A 16 11.79 3.48 -5.73
C ARG A 16 12.66 2.28 -6.06
N HIS A 17 13.97 2.48 -6.25
CA HIS A 17 14.89 1.38 -6.51
C HIS A 17 15.21 0.63 -5.22
N GLN A 18 15.40 1.32 -4.10
CA GLN A 18 15.64 0.70 -2.79
C GLN A 18 14.54 -0.28 -2.37
N VAL A 19 13.26 0.07 -2.55
CA VAL A 19 12.12 -0.80 -2.24
C VAL A 19 12.17 -2.13 -3.02
N ARG A 20 12.84 -2.16 -4.18
CA ARG A 20 13.02 -3.36 -5.00
C ARG A 20 14.25 -4.19 -4.61
N HIS A 21 14.95 -3.83 -3.53
CA HIS A 21 15.99 -4.65 -2.93
C HIS A 21 15.46 -5.37 -1.70
N LEU A 22 15.43 -6.71 -1.74
CA LEU A 22 14.86 -7.55 -0.68
C LEU A 22 15.37 -7.19 0.73
N ARG A 23 16.69 -6.94 0.87
CA ARG A 23 17.29 -6.59 2.16
C ARG A 23 16.73 -5.28 2.70
N TRP A 24 16.61 -4.27 1.83
CA TRP A 24 16.08 -2.97 2.20
C TRP A 24 14.60 -3.08 2.53
N PHE A 25 13.80 -3.74 1.67
CA PHE A 25 12.37 -4.00 1.90
C PHE A 25 12.10 -4.66 3.26
N LYS A 26 12.87 -5.70 3.60
CA LYS A 26 12.75 -6.37 4.89
C LYS A 26 13.10 -5.45 6.06
N SER A 27 14.11 -4.60 5.89
CA SER A 27 14.56 -3.66 6.93
C SER A 27 13.53 -2.58 7.20
N SER A 28 13.02 -1.93 6.15
CA SER A 28 12.01 -0.87 6.25
C SER A 28 10.69 -1.41 6.80
N PHE A 29 10.26 -2.61 6.39
CA PHE A 29 9.05 -3.23 6.94
C PHE A 29 9.15 -3.51 8.44
N ARG A 30 10.30 -4.00 8.92
CA ARG A 30 10.53 -4.19 10.36
C ARG A 30 10.59 -2.87 11.12
N ARG A 31 11.14 -1.83 10.50
CA ARG A 31 11.18 -0.50 11.09
C ARG A 31 9.76 0.03 11.32
N ASP A 32 8.88 -0.11 10.33
CA ASP A 32 7.46 0.26 10.45
C ASP A 32 6.74 -0.53 11.54
N ALA A 33 6.95 -1.85 11.57
CA ALA A 33 6.38 -2.70 12.60
C ALA A 33 6.83 -2.30 14.01
N ALA A 34 8.09 -1.88 14.18
CA ALA A 34 8.59 -1.38 15.46
C ALA A 34 7.94 -0.04 15.85
N LEU A 35 7.78 0.89 14.90
CA LEU A 35 7.09 2.16 15.13
C LEU A 35 5.64 1.93 15.56
N ILE A 36 4.89 1.10 14.85
CA ILE A 36 3.49 0.78 15.16
C ILE A 36 3.37 0.04 16.49
N ALA A 37 4.28 -0.90 16.77
CA ALA A 37 4.33 -1.62 18.04
C ALA A 37 4.54 -0.67 19.22
N GLU A 38 5.48 0.28 19.09
CA GLU A 38 5.77 1.30 20.10
C GLU A 38 4.58 2.26 20.29
N HIS A 39 4.05 2.79 19.19
CA HIS A 39 3.00 3.82 19.21
C HIS A 39 1.67 3.30 19.78
N HIS A 40 1.28 2.07 19.41
CA HIS A 40 -0.01 1.50 19.80
C HIS A 40 0.09 0.46 20.92
N GLY A 41 1.30 0.11 21.37
CA GLY A 41 1.53 -0.88 22.41
C GLY A 41 1.11 -2.29 21.99
N VAL A 42 1.40 -2.71 20.75
CA VAL A 42 1.05 -4.05 20.24
C VAL A 42 2.29 -4.91 20.03
N VAL A 43 2.15 -6.23 20.18
CA VAL A 43 3.23 -7.16 19.86
C VAL A 43 3.03 -7.71 18.45
N LEU A 44 4.03 -7.53 17.58
CA LEU A 44 4.02 -7.97 16.19
C LEU A 44 5.21 -8.91 15.95
N LYS A 45 4.93 -10.16 15.56
CA LYS A 45 5.97 -11.15 15.24
C LYS A 45 5.99 -11.44 13.74
N ILE A 46 7.12 -11.20 13.10
CA ILE A 46 7.29 -11.33 11.66
C ILE A 46 8.02 -12.64 11.32
N ASP A 47 7.46 -13.42 10.39
CA ASP A 47 8.10 -14.57 9.77
C ASP A 47 8.90 -14.12 8.54
N ASP A 48 10.22 -14.29 8.62
CA ASP A 48 11.18 -13.89 7.60
C ASP A 48 11.03 -14.60 6.26
N ARG A 49 10.62 -15.86 6.29
CA ARG A 49 10.43 -16.67 5.08
C ARG A 49 9.19 -16.16 4.36
N ARG A 50 8.09 -15.94 5.09
CA ARG A 50 6.86 -15.36 4.54
C ARG A 50 7.07 -13.94 4.04
N LEU A 51 7.85 -13.12 4.73
CA LEU A 51 8.16 -11.77 4.26
C LEU A 51 8.98 -11.79 2.95
N THR A 52 9.87 -12.78 2.79
CA THR A 52 10.57 -13.00 1.52
C THR A 52 9.60 -13.40 0.42
N GLU A 53 8.66 -14.29 0.73
CA GLU A 53 7.62 -14.74 -0.19
C GLU A 53 6.72 -13.58 -0.66
N VAL A 54 6.30 -12.67 0.23
CA VAL A 54 5.59 -11.43 -0.14
C VAL A 54 6.36 -10.65 -1.20
N PHE A 55 7.65 -10.40 -0.95
CA PHE A 55 8.49 -9.61 -1.84
C PHE A 55 8.62 -10.26 -3.23
N LEU A 56 8.90 -11.56 -3.29
CA LEU A 56 9.07 -12.28 -4.55
C LEU A 56 7.79 -12.28 -5.38
N ASN A 57 6.65 -12.56 -4.75
CA ASN A 57 5.36 -12.56 -5.41
C ASN A 57 4.97 -11.16 -5.92
N TRP A 58 5.31 -10.12 -5.15
CA TRP A 58 5.07 -8.73 -5.55
C TRP A 58 5.92 -8.33 -6.75
N ILE A 59 7.22 -8.62 -6.75
CA ILE A 59 8.11 -8.31 -7.88
C ILE A 59 7.66 -9.01 -9.15
N GLU A 60 7.18 -10.26 -9.04
CA GLU A 60 6.61 -10.97 -10.17
C GLU A 60 5.35 -10.28 -10.70
N ALA A 61 4.37 -9.99 -9.84
CA ALA A 61 3.14 -9.31 -10.21
C ALA A 61 3.39 -7.92 -10.82
N PHE A 62 4.32 -7.16 -10.23
CA PHE A 62 4.79 -5.87 -10.73
C PHE A 62 5.34 -6.01 -12.15
N ASN A 63 6.25 -6.96 -12.38
CA ASN A 63 6.92 -7.13 -13.67
C ASN A 63 5.95 -7.53 -14.78
N ARG A 64 4.90 -8.30 -14.48
CA ARG A 64 3.86 -8.68 -15.45
C ARG A 64 3.10 -7.47 -16.02
N GLN A 65 3.01 -6.37 -15.27
CA GLN A 65 2.21 -5.19 -15.64
C GLN A 65 3.04 -3.90 -15.78
N LYS A 66 4.37 -3.95 -15.67
CA LYS A 66 5.23 -2.76 -15.64
C LYS A 66 5.17 -1.89 -16.90
N SER A 67 4.71 -2.42 -18.03
CA SER A 67 4.55 -1.65 -19.28
C SER A 67 3.53 -0.52 -19.14
N TYR A 68 2.51 -0.66 -18.28
CA TYR A 68 1.52 0.39 -18.03
C TYR A 68 2.11 1.63 -17.34
N ALA A 69 3.30 1.53 -16.72
CA ALA A 69 4.02 2.69 -16.20
C ALA A 69 4.37 3.73 -17.28
N ALA A 70 4.45 3.31 -18.56
CA ALA A 70 4.68 4.23 -19.67
C ALA A 70 3.44 5.05 -20.05
N LEU A 71 2.23 4.61 -19.65
CA LEU A 71 0.98 5.31 -19.93
C LEU A 71 0.67 6.35 -18.86
N ASP A 72 0.76 5.95 -17.59
CA ASP A 72 0.56 6.84 -16.44
C ASP A 72 1.45 6.34 -15.29
N ARG A 73 2.63 6.94 -15.15
CA ARG A 73 3.62 6.51 -14.16
C ARG A 73 3.13 6.71 -12.73
N ARG A 74 2.41 7.80 -12.46
CA ARG A 74 1.92 8.11 -11.11
C ARG A 74 0.86 7.09 -10.70
N ASP A 75 -0.14 6.86 -11.54
CA ASP A 75 -1.17 5.86 -11.25
C ASP A 75 -0.59 4.44 -11.15
N PHE A 76 0.40 4.11 -11.98
CA PHE A 76 1.07 2.82 -11.88
C PHE A 76 1.85 2.65 -10.57
N THR A 77 2.46 3.71 -10.04
CA THR A 77 3.13 3.68 -8.72
C THR A 77 2.14 3.38 -7.60
N LEU A 78 0.96 4.02 -7.61
CA LEU A 78 -0.13 3.72 -6.69
C LEU A 78 -0.57 2.25 -6.81
N PHE A 79 -0.82 1.79 -8.04
CA PHE A 79 -1.22 0.42 -8.31
C PHE A 79 -0.17 -0.60 -7.84
N ALA A 80 1.12 -0.32 -8.05
CA ALA A 80 2.22 -1.17 -7.61
C ALA A 80 2.29 -1.32 -6.08
N ALA A 81 1.97 -0.26 -5.33
CA ALA A 81 1.84 -0.32 -3.87
C ALA A 81 0.60 -1.13 -3.43
N GLY A 82 -0.52 -1.02 -4.17
CA GLY A 82 -1.69 -1.88 -3.97
C GLY A 82 -1.39 -3.37 -4.22
N LEU A 83 -0.61 -3.70 -5.26
CA LEU A 83 -0.15 -5.07 -5.51
C LEU A 83 0.68 -5.61 -4.33
N LEU A 84 1.54 -4.79 -3.74
CA LEU A 84 2.32 -5.19 -2.57
C LEU A 84 1.41 -5.50 -1.37
N LEU A 85 0.42 -4.64 -1.12
CA LEU A 85 -0.57 -4.83 -0.07
C LEU A 85 -1.36 -6.14 -0.24
N ARG A 86 -1.78 -6.45 -1.47
CA ARG A 86 -2.41 -7.74 -1.80
C ARG A 86 -1.54 -8.92 -1.37
N GLU A 87 -0.24 -8.89 -1.69
CA GLU A 87 0.68 -9.97 -1.34
C GLU A 87 0.88 -10.11 0.18
N PHE A 88 0.95 -8.99 0.91
CA PHE A 88 0.96 -9.03 2.37
C PHE A 88 -0.26 -9.73 2.95
N LEU A 89 -1.46 -9.40 2.47
CA LEU A 89 -2.72 -9.96 2.97
C LEU A 89 -2.95 -11.41 2.56
N ARG A 90 -2.37 -11.82 1.42
CA ARG A 90 -2.39 -13.20 0.94
C ARG A 90 -1.43 -14.09 1.73
N VAL A 91 -0.18 -13.67 1.90
CA VAL A 91 0.88 -14.49 2.52
C VAL A 91 0.87 -14.40 4.05
N ARG A 92 0.46 -13.25 4.60
CA ARG A 92 0.35 -12.95 6.04
C ARG A 92 1.67 -13.24 6.78
N PRO A 93 2.70 -12.40 6.61
CA PRO A 93 4.00 -12.61 7.27
C PRO A 93 4.00 -12.29 8.77
N VAL A 94 3.03 -11.54 9.30
CA VAL A 94 2.83 -11.42 10.75
C VAL A 94 2.11 -12.67 11.27
N THR A 95 2.76 -13.37 12.18
CA THR A 95 2.30 -14.67 12.71
C THR A 95 1.68 -14.57 14.10
N GLU A 96 2.08 -13.56 14.87
CA GLU A 96 1.47 -13.22 16.15
C GLU A 96 1.24 -11.71 16.17
N ALA A 97 0.02 -11.34 16.49
CA ALA A 97 -0.43 -9.97 16.65
C ALA A 97 -1.25 -9.91 17.93
N ASP A 98 -0.65 -9.43 19.01
CA ASP A 98 -1.31 -9.33 20.31
C ASP A 98 -1.68 -7.87 20.58
N PRO A 99 -2.98 -7.53 20.62
CA PRO A 99 -3.44 -6.16 20.84
C PRO A 99 -3.40 -5.73 22.32
N ARG A 100 -2.80 -6.53 23.22
CA ARG A 100 -2.63 -6.15 24.64
C ARG A 100 -1.69 -4.95 24.76
N PRO A 101 -2.15 -3.80 25.30
CA PRO A 101 -1.30 -2.63 25.45
C PRO A 101 -0.13 -2.95 26.38
N THR A 102 1.10 -2.87 25.87
CA THR A 102 2.33 -3.01 26.67
C THR A 102 2.67 -1.75 27.48
N GLY A 103 1.70 -0.88 27.78
CA GLY A 103 1.88 0.39 28.47
C GLY A 103 0.81 1.42 28.12
N ALA A 104 1.07 2.69 28.43
CA ALA A 104 0.19 3.81 28.05
C ALA A 104 0.32 4.07 26.55
N ALA A 105 -0.58 3.48 25.75
CA ALA A 105 -0.69 3.77 24.32
C ALA A 105 -0.85 5.28 24.10
N VAL A 106 -0.04 5.85 23.19
CA VAL A 106 0.00 7.29 22.91
C VAL A 106 -0.76 7.63 21.63
N GLY A 107 -1.15 6.62 20.83
CA GLY A 107 -1.84 6.82 19.56
C GLY A 107 -3.21 7.47 19.66
N ASP A 108 -3.61 8.14 18.58
CA ASP A 108 -4.94 8.74 18.47
C ASP A 108 -6.05 7.67 18.60
N ALA A 109 -7.24 8.10 19.03
CA ALA A 109 -8.29 7.17 19.47
C ALA A 109 -8.81 6.26 18.35
N TRP A 110 -8.81 6.73 17.09
CA TRP A 110 -9.36 5.98 15.97
C TRP A 110 -8.33 4.98 15.41
N SER A 111 -7.05 5.36 15.27
CA SER A 111 -5.99 4.43 14.83
C SER A 111 -5.81 3.30 15.85
N SER A 112 -5.82 3.64 17.13
CA SER A 112 -5.78 2.65 18.23
C SER A 112 -6.97 1.68 18.18
N SER A 113 -8.14 2.13 17.73
CA SER A 113 -9.32 1.26 17.57
C SER A 113 -9.16 0.28 16.41
N ILE A 114 -8.61 0.72 15.27
CA ILE A 114 -8.33 -0.14 14.12
C ILE A 114 -7.21 -1.13 14.44
N VAL A 115 -6.12 -0.67 15.07
CA VAL A 115 -5.01 -1.52 15.47
C VAL A 115 -5.46 -2.61 16.43
N ARG A 116 -6.31 -2.31 17.42
CA ARG A 116 -6.88 -3.33 18.31
C ARG A 116 -7.74 -4.36 17.58
N PHE A 117 -8.44 -3.94 16.53
CA PHE A 117 -9.31 -4.80 15.73
C PHE A 117 -8.54 -5.69 14.76
N TRP A 118 -7.52 -5.16 14.11
CA TRP A 118 -6.77 -5.84 13.06
C TRP A 118 -5.33 -5.31 12.93
N PRO A 119 -4.43 -5.66 13.88
CA PRO A 119 -3.09 -5.07 13.95
C PRO A 119 -2.27 -5.34 12.69
N GLU A 120 -2.31 -6.57 12.16
CA GLU A 120 -1.55 -6.94 10.98
C GLU A 120 -2.06 -6.24 9.71
N GLY A 121 -3.38 -6.08 9.57
CA GLY A 121 -3.95 -5.35 8.43
C GLY A 121 -3.62 -3.87 8.45
N PHE A 122 -3.60 -3.28 9.65
CA PHE A 122 -3.15 -1.90 9.85
C PHE A 122 -1.68 -1.74 9.45
N LEU A 123 -0.79 -2.59 9.97
CA LEU A 123 0.65 -2.58 9.62
C LEU A 123 0.87 -2.66 8.10
N TYR A 124 0.27 -3.65 7.43
CA TYR A 124 0.49 -3.82 5.99
C TYR A 124 0.02 -2.60 5.19
N THR A 125 -1.13 -2.04 5.57
CA THR A 125 -1.71 -0.88 4.90
C THR A 125 -0.88 0.37 5.15
N ASN A 126 -0.46 0.61 6.41
CA ASN A 126 0.38 1.74 6.79
C ASN A 126 1.72 1.69 6.07
N TYR A 127 2.40 0.53 6.07
CA TYR A 127 3.66 0.36 5.36
C TYR A 127 3.55 0.71 3.87
N CYS A 128 2.54 0.17 3.18
CA CYS A 128 2.34 0.43 1.76
C CYS A 128 2.01 1.90 1.48
N LEU A 129 1.23 2.56 2.35
CA LEU A 129 0.95 3.99 2.23
C LEU A 129 2.18 4.84 2.51
N SER A 130 2.98 4.51 3.52
CA SER A 130 4.21 5.22 3.85
C SER A 130 5.23 5.17 2.71
N VAL A 131 5.41 3.98 2.12
CA VAL A 131 6.26 3.80 0.93
C VAL A 131 5.70 4.57 -0.27
N LEU A 132 4.39 4.49 -0.52
CA LEU A 132 3.75 5.22 -1.61
C LEU A 132 3.92 6.74 -1.45
N SER A 133 3.60 7.28 -0.27
CA SER A 133 3.70 8.71 0.03
C SER A 133 5.11 9.22 -0.22
N ALA A 134 6.13 8.51 0.29
CA ALA A 134 7.51 8.91 0.11
C ALA A 134 7.97 8.82 -1.37
N VAL A 135 7.59 7.76 -2.10
CA VAL A 135 7.91 7.67 -3.54
C VAL A 135 7.20 8.75 -4.34
N VAL A 136 5.94 9.04 -4.03
CA VAL A 136 5.16 10.09 -4.73
C VAL A 136 5.78 11.47 -4.50
N GLN A 137 6.19 11.76 -3.27
CA GLN A 137 6.88 13.00 -2.93
C GLN A 137 8.22 13.12 -3.66
N GLN A 138 9.03 12.05 -3.69
CA GLN A 138 10.33 12.08 -4.37
C GLN A 138 10.23 12.18 -5.90
N GLU A 139 9.27 11.49 -6.52
CA GLU A 139 9.18 11.41 -7.98
C GLU A 139 8.35 12.50 -8.64
N PHE A 140 7.34 13.01 -7.93
CA PHE A 140 6.37 13.95 -8.48
C PHE A 140 6.31 15.27 -7.72
N GLY A 141 7.00 15.40 -6.57
CA GLY A 141 6.93 16.59 -5.73
C GLY A 141 5.55 16.78 -5.09
N GLU A 142 4.75 15.72 -5.03
CA GLU A 142 3.37 15.74 -4.52
C GLU A 142 3.33 15.17 -3.09
N THR A 143 2.56 15.81 -2.21
CA THR A 143 2.22 15.22 -0.91
C THR A 143 0.95 14.39 -1.07
N LEU A 144 1.05 13.08 -0.78
CA LEU A 144 -0.12 12.21 -0.78
C LEU A 144 -1.01 12.55 0.41
N SER A 145 -2.25 12.96 0.16
CA SER A 145 -3.26 13.16 1.21
C SER A 145 -4.14 11.93 1.30
N LEU A 146 -4.27 11.37 2.50
CA LEU A 146 -5.24 10.30 2.75
C LEU A 146 -6.67 10.86 2.75
N ALA A 147 -7.59 10.08 2.21
CA ALA A 147 -9.01 10.38 2.28
C ALA A 147 -9.52 10.17 3.71
N LYS A 148 -10.49 10.97 4.15
CA LYS A 148 -11.10 10.86 5.50
C LYS A 148 -11.64 9.48 5.82
N CYS A 149 -12.00 8.70 4.80
CA CYS A 149 -12.49 7.34 4.99
C CYS A 149 -11.41 6.37 5.50
N ALA A 150 -10.12 6.71 5.39
CA ALA A 150 -9.03 5.95 5.99
C ALA A 150 -9.12 5.87 7.52
N ASP A 151 -9.84 6.81 8.15
CA ASP A 151 -10.04 6.85 9.60
C ASP A 151 -11.37 6.20 10.04
N ASP A 152 -12.16 5.69 9.08
CA ASP A 152 -13.48 5.09 9.33
C ASP A 152 -13.38 3.60 9.66
N LEU A 153 -13.55 3.25 10.94
CA LEU A 153 -13.54 1.87 11.42
C LEU A 153 -14.53 0.96 10.68
N ARG A 154 -15.69 1.46 10.23
CA ARG A 154 -16.65 0.65 9.47
C ARG A 154 -16.10 0.25 8.11
N LEU A 155 -15.35 1.15 7.47
CA LEU A 155 -14.66 0.83 6.21
C LEU A 155 -13.61 -0.26 6.44
N TRP A 156 -12.85 -0.18 7.55
CA TRP A 156 -11.86 -1.20 7.91
C TRP A 156 -12.47 -2.58 8.19
N TRP A 157 -13.68 -2.65 8.75
CA TRP A 157 -14.43 -3.90 8.86
C TRP A 157 -14.73 -4.51 7.49
N SER A 158 -15.31 -3.72 6.59
CA SER A 158 -15.62 -4.16 5.23
C SER A 158 -14.37 -4.57 4.47
N TYR A 159 -13.30 -3.79 4.60
CA TYR A 159 -11.99 -4.09 4.03
C TYR A 159 -11.48 -5.46 4.48
N ARG A 160 -11.42 -5.70 5.79
CA ARG A 160 -10.97 -6.98 6.37
C ARG A 160 -11.80 -8.16 5.88
N GLU A 161 -13.11 -8.00 5.80
CA GLU A 161 -14.04 -9.03 5.32
C GLU A 161 -13.76 -9.37 3.85
N ASN A 162 -13.72 -8.37 2.97
CA ASN A 162 -13.54 -8.57 1.54
C ASN A 162 -12.18 -9.19 1.22
N VAL A 163 -11.09 -8.79 1.90
CA VAL A 163 -9.76 -9.35 1.61
C VAL A 163 -9.54 -10.76 2.16
N ARG A 164 -10.42 -11.23 3.06
CA ARG A 164 -10.42 -12.63 3.48
C ARG A 164 -10.98 -13.54 2.39
N GLU A 165 -11.94 -13.04 1.62
CA GLU A 165 -12.53 -13.75 0.48
C GLU A 165 -11.65 -13.62 -0.76
N ASP A 166 -11.23 -12.40 -1.08
CA ASP A 166 -10.36 -12.09 -2.22
C ASP A 166 -9.30 -11.04 -1.85
N PRO A 167 -8.03 -11.44 -1.67
CA PRO A 167 -6.94 -10.51 -1.38
C PRO A 167 -6.79 -9.39 -2.43
N SER A 168 -7.22 -9.59 -3.68
CA SER A 168 -7.12 -8.59 -4.74
C SER A 168 -7.93 -7.32 -4.43
N MET A 169 -9.00 -7.44 -3.63
CA MET A 169 -9.82 -6.33 -3.17
C MET A 169 -9.03 -5.29 -2.38
N ALA A 170 -7.88 -5.67 -1.83
CA ALA A 170 -6.99 -4.73 -1.15
C ALA A 170 -6.58 -3.55 -2.03
N ILE A 171 -6.42 -3.77 -3.33
CA ILE A 171 -6.04 -2.70 -4.28
C ILE A 171 -7.15 -1.66 -4.39
N ALA A 172 -8.41 -2.08 -4.45
CA ALA A 172 -9.55 -1.17 -4.53
C ALA A 172 -9.76 -0.39 -3.21
N PHE A 173 -9.61 -1.03 -2.05
CA PHE A 173 -9.63 -0.32 -0.77
C PHE A 173 -8.46 0.67 -0.66
N PHE A 174 -7.28 0.31 -1.18
CA PHE A 174 -6.11 1.18 -1.20
C PHE A 174 -6.33 2.42 -2.07
N ASP A 175 -6.90 2.26 -3.27
CA ASP A 175 -7.32 3.39 -4.11
C ASP A 175 -8.28 4.32 -3.34
N LYS A 176 -9.25 3.74 -2.63
CA LYS A 176 -10.21 4.51 -1.82
C LYS A 176 -9.53 5.29 -0.69
N PHE A 177 -8.54 4.71 -0.03
CA PHE A 177 -7.79 5.37 1.05
C PHE A 177 -7.00 6.59 0.57
N VAL A 178 -6.59 6.62 -0.70
CA VAL A 178 -5.89 7.77 -1.31
C VAL A 178 -6.83 8.67 -2.12
N GLY A 179 -8.14 8.44 -2.04
CA GLY A 179 -9.16 9.26 -2.70
C GLY A 179 -9.32 9.00 -4.21
N GLU A 180 -8.76 7.92 -4.73
CA GLU A 180 -8.91 7.51 -6.12
C GLU A 180 -10.16 6.66 -6.33
N GLU A 181 -10.65 6.63 -7.57
CA GLU A 181 -11.82 5.82 -7.96
C GLU A 181 -11.45 4.32 -7.98
N PRO A 182 -12.00 3.50 -7.08
CA PRO A 182 -11.63 2.10 -6.98
C PRO A 182 -12.21 1.26 -8.13
N ASN A 183 -11.45 0.25 -8.56
CA ASN A 183 -11.99 -0.80 -9.45
C ASN A 183 -12.38 -2.06 -8.65
N TRP A 184 -13.64 -2.14 -8.24
CA TRP A 184 -14.16 -3.29 -7.47
C TRP A 184 -14.34 -4.58 -8.27
N ARG A 185 -14.26 -4.54 -9.61
CA ARG A 185 -14.55 -5.71 -10.46
C ARG A 185 -13.31 -6.50 -10.83
N VAL A 186 -12.24 -5.78 -11.20
CA VAL A 186 -10.95 -6.36 -11.62
C VAL A 186 -9.81 -5.53 -11.01
N PRO A 187 -9.70 -5.51 -9.67
CA PRO A 187 -8.81 -4.61 -8.95
C PRO A 187 -7.32 -4.85 -9.26
N ASP A 188 -6.95 -6.05 -9.71
CA ASP A 188 -5.58 -6.43 -10.03
C ASP A 188 -5.17 -6.21 -11.51
N SER A 189 -6.02 -5.52 -12.28
CA SER A 189 -5.76 -5.17 -13.67
C SER A 189 -5.41 -3.69 -13.82
N ALA A 190 -4.13 -3.39 -14.11
CA ALA A 190 -3.67 -2.03 -14.38
C ALA A 190 -4.45 -1.38 -15.53
N GLU A 191 -4.62 -2.11 -16.64
CA GLU A 191 -5.36 -1.64 -17.82
C GLU A 191 -6.78 -1.17 -17.48
N SER A 192 -7.41 -1.87 -16.54
CA SER A 192 -8.79 -1.60 -16.13
C SER A 192 -8.91 -0.43 -15.16
N ARG A 193 -7.80 0.24 -14.79
CA ARG A 193 -7.83 1.44 -13.94
C ARG A 193 -8.34 2.64 -14.72
N ALA A 194 -9.05 3.54 -14.03
CA ALA A 194 -9.66 4.70 -14.68
C ALA A 194 -8.61 5.62 -15.33
N ALA A 195 -7.47 5.84 -14.66
CA ALA A 195 -6.37 6.65 -15.20
C ALA A 195 -5.76 6.01 -16.44
N MET A 196 -5.46 4.70 -16.41
CA MET A 196 -4.94 3.97 -17.56
C MET A 196 -5.88 4.03 -18.77
N ARG A 197 -7.17 3.77 -18.57
CA ARG A 197 -8.16 3.90 -19.66
C ARG A 197 -8.21 5.32 -20.25
N ARG A 198 -8.10 6.35 -19.40
CA ARG A 198 -8.06 7.75 -19.87
C ARG A 198 -6.78 8.02 -20.67
N ALA A 199 -5.63 7.57 -20.20
CA ALA A 199 -4.34 7.73 -20.89
C ALA A 199 -4.34 7.04 -22.26
N THR A 200 -4.82 5.79 -22.32
CA THR A 200 -4.96 5.02 -23.56
C THR A 200 -5.87 5.72 -24.57
N LYS A 201 -7.04 6.23 -24.14
CA LYS A 201 -7.95 6.99 -25.02
C LYS A 201 -7.29 8.26 -25.59
N LYS A 202 -6.51 8.98 -24.77
CA LYS A 202 -5.79 10.18 -25.22
C LYS A 202 -4.73 9.86 -26.27
N LEU A 203 -3.99 8.75 -26.11
CA LEU A 203 -2.99 8.31 -27.08
C LEU A 203 -3.61 8.01 -28.45
N PHE A 204 -4.72 7.26 -28.48
CA PHE A 204 -5.41 6.96 -29.73
C PHE A 204 -6.03 8.20 -30.39
N ALA A 205 -6.58 9.13 -29.61
CA ALA A 205 -7.09 10.39 -30.13
C ALA A 205 -5.96 11.28 -30.72
N GLY A 206 -4.78 11.30 -30.11
CA GLY A 206 -3.62 12.04 -30.60
C GLY A 206 -3.01 11.47 -31.88
N GLN A 207 -3.03 10.14 -32.05
CA GLN A 207 -2.56 9.48 -33.27
C GLN A 207 -3.51 9.71 -34.46
N GLY A 208 -4.82 9.85 -34.22
CA GLY A 208 -5.79 10.19 -35.28
C GLY A 208 -5.66 11.62 -35.81
N LEU A 209 -5.07 12.54 -35.05
CA LEU A 209 -4.86 13.94 -35.46
C LEU A 209 -3.57 14.17 -36.27
N LEU A 210 -2.63 13.22 -36.28
CA LEU A 210 -1.39 13.28 -37.06
C LEU A 210 -1.48 12.52 -38.40
N GLY A 211 -2.67 12.03 -38.75
CA GLY A 211 -2.95 11.21 -39.94
C GLY A 211 -3.67 11.93 -41.08
N HIS A 212 -3.69 13.26 -41.12
CA HIS A 212 -4.29 14.07 -42.19
C HIS A 212 -3.33 15.13 -42.72
#